data_AF-A0A3P8YRF9-F1
#
_entry.id   AF-A0A3P8YRF9-F1
#
_cell.length_a   1.000
_cell.length_b   1.000
_cell.length_c   1.000
_cell.angle_alpha   90.00
_cell.angle_beta   90.00
_cell.angle_gamma   90.00
#
_symmetry.space_group_name_H-M   'P 1'
#
loop_
_entity.id
_entity.type
_entity.pdbx_description
1 polymer ?
#
loop_
_entity_poly.entity_id
_entity_poly.type
_entity_poly.pdbx_seq_one_letter_code
_entity_poly.pdbx_strand_id
1 'polypeptide(L)'
;MVIKVFLASSSGSTAIKKKQQDVLGFLEALKVEYAPLDIACNVDNRTWMRENVPVEKKPTNGIPLPPQIFNEESYCGDYETFFDAKEDNSVYAFLGLPPPPGSKEAQQAEKEFILQNGPVKNGTVEKKTTENGTVENKIIDNGTDETDTLDENRTADAEVEDENHEADKLKATAEEVAQEEDEEAKEEEDE
;
A
#
# COMPACT_ATOMS: atom_id res chain seq x y z
N MET A 1 15.60 -6.10 8.85
CA MET A 1 14.28 -5.55 8.44
C MET A 1 13.38 -5.60 9.64
N VAL A 2 12.90 -4.44 10.09
CA VAL A 2 11.86 -4.29 11.12
C VAL A 2 10.95 -3.16 10.64
N ILE A 3 9.66 -3.42 10.53
CA ILE A 3 8.69 -2.39 10.15
C ILE A 3 8.43 -1.50 11.37
N LYS A 4 8.77 -0.22 11.28
CA LYS A 4 8.37 0.79 12.29
C LYS A 4 7.03 1.38 11.87
N VAL A 5 6.08 1.43 12.79
CA VAL A 5 4.78 2.10 12.58
C VAL A 5 4.66 3.22 13.60
N PHE A 6 4.82 4.45 13.16
CA PHE A 6 4.60 5.63 13.98
C PHE A 6 3.10 5.90 14.11
N LEU A 7 2.65 6.13 15.33
CA LEU A 7 1.25 6.27 15.71
C LEU A 7 1.11 7.33 16.80
N ALA A 8 -0.06 7.94 16.94
CA ALA A 8 -0.43 8.74 18.11
C ALA A 8 -1.51 8.00 18.91
N SER A 9 -1.15 7.48 20.09
CA SER A 9 -2.08 6.68 20.91
C SER A 9 -3.24 7.51 21.47
N SER A 10 -2.97 8.75 21.87
CA SER A 10 -3.93 9.68 22.48
C SER A 10 -4.64 10.61 21.48
N SER A 11 -4.26 10.62 20.19
CA SER A 11 -4.80 11.47 19.10
C SER A 11 -6.28 11.87 19.24
N GLY A 12 -6.60 13.16 19.13
CA GLY A 12 -8.00 13.63 19.15
C GLY A 12 -8.82 13.06 17.99
N SER A 13 -8.24 13.00 16.79
CA SER A 13 -8.92 12.57 15.57
C SER A 13 -9.31 11.08 15.58
N THR A 14 -10.62 10.83 15.43
CA THR A 14 -11.17 9.48 15.23
C THR A 14 -10.81 8.90 13.87
N ALA A 15 -10.49 9.74 12.88
CA ALA A 15 -10.03 9.31 11.57
C ALA A 15 -8.59 8.75 11.65
N ILE A 16 -7.68 9.47 12.32
CA ILE A 16 -6.32 8.98 12.60
C ILE A 16 -6.36 7.66 13.37
N LYS A 17 -7.16 7.56 14.44
CA LYS A 17 -7.31 6.32 15.22
C LYS A 17 -7.77 5.12 14.35
N LYS A 18 -8.75 5.31 13.46
CA LYS A 18 -9.19 4.26 12.51
C LYS A 18 -8.08 3.86 11.53
N LYS A 19 -7.38 4.84 10.93
CA LYS A 19 -6.27 4.60 10.00
C LYS A 19 -5.14 3.79 10.66
N GLN A 20 -4.75 4.16 11.88
CA GLN A 20 -3.77 3.42 12.68
C GLN A 20 -4.24 1.98 12.94
N GLN A 21 -5.50 1.79 13.36
CA GLN A 21 -6.04 0.45 13.63
C GLN A 21 -6.10 -0.45 12.39
N ASP A 22 -6.41 0.10 11.22
CA ASP A 22 -6.42 -0.67 9.96
C ASP A 22 -5.00 -1.11 9.53
N VAL A 23 -4.00 -0.21 9.62
CA VAL A 23 -2.59 -0.56 9.38
C VAL A 23 -2.12 -1.67 10.34
N LEU A 24 -2.30 -1.48 11.65
CA LEU A 24 -1.84 -2.41 12.67
C LEU A 24 -2.53 -3.78 12.53
N GLY A 25 -3.87 -3.79 12.41
CA GLY A 25 -4.66 -5.02 12.26
C GLY A 25 -4.36 -5.78 10.97
N PHE A 26 -4.00 -5.08 9.89
CA PHE A 26 -3.57 -5.71 8.64
C PHE A 26 -2.17 -6.34 8.75
N LEU A 27 -1.21 -5.65 9.38
CA LEU A 27 0.12 -6.21 9.64
C LEU A 27 0.03 -7.46 10.55
N GLU A 28 -0.83 -7.44 11.57
CA GLU A 28 -1.12 -8.60 12.43
C GLU A 28 -1.76 -9.75 11.65
N ALA A 29 -2.72 -9.47 10.77
CA ALA A 29 -3.36 -10.48 9.92
C ALA A 29 -2.36 -11.14 8.95
N LEU A 30 -1.42 -10.38 8.39
CA LEU A 30 -0.31 -10.89 7.58
C LEU A 30 0.82 -11.53 8.40
N LYS A 31 0.84 -11.33 9.73
CA LYS A 31 1.91 -11.74 10.65
C LYS A 31 3.27 -11.09 10.33
N VAL A 32 3.25 -9.86 9.87
CA VAL A 32 4.45 -9.02 9.73
C VAL A 32 4.87 -8.54 11.12
N GLU A 33 6.12 -8.78 11.50
CA GLU A 33 6.67 -8.25 12.75
C GLU A 33 6.94 -6.74 12.62
N TYR A 34 6.36 -5.96 13.53
CA TYR A 34 6.46 -4.50 13.53
C TYR A 34 6.71 -3.93 14.93
N ALA A 35 7.35 -2.76 14.97
CA ALA A 35 7.58 -1.97 16.17
C ALA A 35 6.61 -0.77 16.18
N PRO A 36 5.59 -0.75 17.08
CA PRO A 36 4.76 0.43 17.29
C PRO A 36 5.57 1.52 18.01
N LEU A 37 5.61 2.72 17.43
CA LEU A 37 6.31 3.88 17.99
C LEU A 37 5.31 5.02 18.21
N ASP A 38 4.90 5.21 19.47
CA ASP A 38 3.98 6.29 19.82
C ASP A 38 4.70 7.65 19.78
N ILE A 39 4.15 8.63 19.05
CA ILE A 39 4.64 10.01 18.96
C ILE A 39 3.96 10.93 19.98
N ALA A 40 2.82 10.50 20.54
CA ALA A 40 2.00 11.37 21.38
C ALA A 40 2.49 11.44 22.84
N CYS A 41 3.25 10.44 23.30
CA CYS A 41 3.89 10.43 24.62
C CYS A 41 5.43 10.33 24.57
N ASN A 42 6.05 10.45 23.38
CA ASN A 42 7.50 10.37 23.20
C ASN A 42 7.96 11.36 22.12
N VAL A 43 8.76 12.34 22.54
CA VAL A 43 9.23 13.43 21.68
C VAL A 43 10.27 12.94 20.67
N ASP A 44 11.17 12.02 21.04
CA ASP A 44 12.17 11.46 20.11
C ASP A 44 11.51 10.81 18.89
N ASN A 45 10.44 10.03 19.10
CA ASN A 45 9.62 9.43 18.04
C ASN A 45 8.92 10.50 17.19
N ARG A 46 8.37 11.54 17.81
CA ARG A 46 7.69 12.67 17.15
C ARG A 46 8.64 13.41 16.21
N THR A 47 9.81 13.79 16.72
CA THR A 47 10.87 14.47 15.96
C THR A 47 11.42 13.57 14.87
N TRP A 48 11.82 12.33 15.18
CA TRP A 48 12.37 11.40 14.18
C TRP A 48 11.39 11.16 13.02
N MET A 49 10.09 10.97 13.30
CA MET A 49 9.06 10.84 12.27
C MET A 49 8.95 12.11 11.42
N ARG A 50 8.81 13.29 12.05
CA ARG A 50 8.68 14.58 11.36
C ARG A 50 9.91 14.93 10.52
N GLU A 51 11.11 14.50 10.92
CA GLU A 51 12.36 14.65 10.15
C GLU A 51 12.43 13.68 8.95
N ASN A 52 12.25 12.37 9.19
CA ASN A 52 12.58 11.31 8.23
C ASN A 52 11.50 11.02 7.17
N VAL A 53 10.29 11.58 7.29
CA VAL A 53 9.35 11.60 6.15
C VAL A 53 9.95 12.46 5.02
N PRO A 54 10.00 11.98 3.75
CA PRO A 54 10.52 12.75 2.61
C PRO A 54 9.72 14.04 2.37
N VAL A 55 10.38 15.12 1.94
CA VAL A 55 9.78 16.45 1.81
C VAL A 55 8.63 16.46 0.80
N GLU A 56 8.77 15.74 -0.30
CA GLU A 56 7.76 15.52 -1.34
C GLU A 56 6.57 14.66 -0.90
N LYS A 57 6.63 14.07 0.30
CA LYS A 57 5.57 13.30 0.95
C LYS A 57 5.00 13.99 2.20
N LYS A 58 5.50 15.17 2.60
CA LYS A 58 4.89 16.01 3.65
C LYS A 58 3.68 16.76 3.06
N PRO A 59 2.60 16.98 3.82
CA PRO A 59 1.45 17.74 3.34
C PRO A 59 1.83 19.21 3.10
N THR A 60 1.27 19.82 2.05
CA THR A 60 1.71 21.11 1.48
C THR A 60 1.84 22.25 2.50
N ASN A 61 0.98 22.28 3.51
CA ASN A 61 0.94 23.26 4.60
C ASN A 61 0.77 22.54 5.95
N GLY A 62 1.67 21.63 6.33
CA GLY A 62 1.63 21.04 7.66
C GLY A 62 2.64 19.93 7.95
N ILE A 63 2.56 19.41 9.18
CA ILE A 63 3.32 18.27 9.66
C ILE A 63 2.79 16.93 9.10
N PRO A 64 3.63 15.89 8.93
CA PRO A 64 3.16 14.55 8.60
C PRO A 64 2.42 13.93 9.78
N LEU A 65 1.15 13.59 9.60
CA LEU A 65 0.28 12.98 10.62
C LEU A 65 0.32 11.44 10.55
N PRO A 66 0.16 10.72 11.67
CA PRO A 66 0.19 9.26 11.69
C PRO A 66 -1.08 8.61 11.07
N PRO A 67 -1.02 7.32 10.67
CA PRO A 67 0.14 6.44 10.73
C PRO A 67 1.20 6.75 9.66
N GLN A 68 2.47 6.62 10.03
CA GLN A 68 3.63 6.73 9.13
C GLN A 68 4.48 5.45 9.23
N ILE A 69 4.81 4.85 8.08
CA ILE A 69 5.37 3.49 8.00
C ILE A 69 6.77 3.54 7.40
N PHE A 70 7.72 2.87 8.05
CA PHE A 70 9.12 2.76 7.63
C PHE A 70 9.60 1.30 7.74
N ASN A 71 10.53 0.89 6.88
CA ASN A 71 11.34 -0.32 7.07
C ASN A 71 12.74 0.12 7.52
N GLU A 72 13.02 -0.07 8.82
CA GLU A 72 14.21 0.42 9.53
C GLU A 72 14.40 1.95 9.42
N GLU A 73 15.07 2.45 8.39
CA GLU A 73 15.27 3.88 8.13
C GLU A 73 14.66 4.31 6.77
N SER A 74 14.27 3.35 5.92
CA SER A 74 13.60 3.64 4.65
C SER A 74 12.14 3.97 4.88
N TYR A 75 11.69 5.13 4.42
CA TYR A 75 10.26 5.46 4.37
C TYR A 75 9.53 4.52 3.39
N CYS A 76 8.39 3.97 3.82
CA CYS A 76 7.48 3.20 2.97
C CYS A 76 6.32 4.10 2.51
N GLY A 77 5.66 4.77 3.45
CA GLY A 77 4.54 5.65 3.16
C GLY A 77 3.67 6.01 4.35
N ASP A 78 2.66 6.81 4.05
CA ASP A 78 1.55 7.20 4.92
C ASP A 78 0.38 6.21 4.77
N TYR A 79 -0.76 6.50 5.41
CA TYR A 79 -1.97 5.69 5.27
C TYR A 79 -2.46 5.55 3.83
N GLU A 80 -2.49 6.64 3.03
CA GLU A 80 -3.08 6.58 1.69
C GLU A 80 -2.20 5.71 0.77
N THR A 81 -0.86 5.89 0.82
CA THR A 81 0.08 5.04 0.05
C THR A 81 0.00 3.56 0.49
N PHE A 82 -0.25 3.29 1.77
CA PHE A 82 -0.50 1.93 2.27
C PHE A 82 -1.84 1.35 1.78
N PHE A 83 -2.90 2.17 1.75
CA PHE A 83 -4.23 1.78 1.29
C PHE A 83 -4.21 1.42 -0.21
N ASP A 84 -3.56 2.22 -1.04
CA ASP A 84 -3.36 1.90 -2.47
C ASP A 84 -2.67 0.53 -2.63
N ALA A 85 -1.58 0.29 -1.90
CA ALA A 85 -0.87 -0.98 -1.94
C ALA A 85 -1.68 -2.17 -1.41
N LYS A 86 -2.61 -1.93 -0.49
CA LYS A 86 -3.54 -2.94 0.06
C LYS A 86 -4.56 -3.39 -0.97
N GLU A 87 -5.14 -2.45 -1.72
CA GLU A 87 -6.08 -2.74 -2.81
C GLU A 87 -5.37 -3.40 -4.01
N ASP A 88 -4.17 -2.92 -4.39
CA ASP A 88 -3.34 -3.52 -5.46
C ASP A 88 -2.75 -4.90 -5.09
N ASN A 89 -2.87 -5.32 -3.82
CA ASN A 89 -2.26 -6.53 -3.25
C ASN A 89 -0.72 -6.53 -3.36
N SER A 90 -0.09 -5.35 -3.24
CA SER A 90 1.35 -5.06 -3.37
C SER A 90 2.01 -4.65 -2.05
N VAL A 91 1.42 -5.02 -0.90
CA VAL A 91 1.86 -4.54 0.41
C VAL A 91 3.25 -5.05 0.82
N TYR A 92 3.69 -6.23 0.35
CA TYR A 92 5.05 -6.67 0.69
C TYR A 92 6.09 -5.78 -0.01
N ALA A 93 5.89 -5.42 -1.28
CA ALA A 93 6.71 -4.46 -2.00
C ALA A 93 6.66 -3.06 -1.38
N PHE A 94 5.49 -2.56 -0.95
CA PHE A 94 5.35 -1.30 -0.21
C PHE A 94 6.18 -1.30 1.08
N LEU A 95 6.17 -2.40 1.84
CA LEU A 95 6.97 -2.57 3.06
C LEU A 95 8.46 -2.85 2.77
N GLY A 96 8.89 -2.98 1.51
CA GLY A 96 10.25 -3.38 1.15
C GLY A 96 10.60 -4.82 1.58
N LEU A 97 9.60 -5.68 1.72
CA LEU A 97 9.72 -7.09 2.12
C LEU A 97 9.57 -8.02 0.90
N PRO A 98 10.24 -9.18 0.89
CA PRO A 98 10.01 -10.19 -0.14
C PRO A 98 8.61 -10.80 0.01
N PRO A 99 7.77 -10.85 -1.05
CA PRO A 99 6.43 -11.44 -0.95
C PRO A 99 6.53 -12.95 -0.66
N PRO A 100 5.71 -13.49 0.27
CA PRO A 100 5.85 -14.88 0.71
C PRO A 100 5.45 -15.87 -0.40
N PRO A 101 6.13 -17.03 -0.52
CA PRO A 101 5.87 -17.99 -1.58
C PRO A 101 4.40 -18.41 -1.69
N GLY A 102 3.83 -18.28 -2.88
CA GLY A 102 2.43 -18.60 -3.17
C GLY A 102 1.42 -17.46 -2.96
N SER A 103 1.83 -16.30 -2.43
CA SER A 103 0.97 -15.11 -2.40
C SER A 103 0.59 -14.65 -3.81
N LYS A 104 -0.48 -13.84 -3.94
CA LYS A 104 -0.83 -13.20 -5.22
C LYS A 104 0.34 -12.39 -5.78
N GLU A 105 0.95 -11.60 -4.89
CA GLU A 105 2.07 -10.70 -5.19
C GLU A 105 3.30 -11.45 -5.72
N ALA A 106 3.66 -12.58 -5.10
CA ALA A 106 4.74 -13.44 -5.60
C ALA A 106 4.43 -14.00 -6.99
N GLN A 107 3.17 -14.37 -7.26
CA GLN A 107 2.73 -14.82 -8.58
C GLN A 107 2.64 -13.68 -9.62
N GLN A 108 2.48 -12.42 -9.19
CA GLN A 108 2.54 -11.25 -10.06
C GLN A 108 3.99 -10.95 -10.44
N ALA A 109 4.89 -10.87 -9.46
CA ALA A 109 6.32 -10.66 -9.69
C ALA A 109 6.96 -11.74 -10.59
N GLU A 110 6.58 -13.02 -10.42
CA GLU A 110 7.05 -14.10 -11.30
C GLU A 110 6.57 -13.91 -12.76
N LYS A 111 5.31 -13.48 -12.97
CA LYS A 111 4.77 -13.21 -14.31
C LYS A 111 5.46 -12.03 -14.98
N GLU A 112 5.70 -10.95 -14.25
CA GLU A 112 6.40 -9.76 -14.77
C GLU A 112 7.86 -10.09 -15.13
N PHE A 113 8.56 -10.85 -14.27
CA PHE A 113 9.92 -11.30 -14.54
C PHE A 113 10.01 -12.16 -15.80
N ILE A 114 9.04 -13.06 -16.02
CA ILE A 114 8.89 -13.87 -17.24
C ILE A 114 8.55 -13.00 -18.46
N LEU A 115 7.78 -11.93 -18.29
CA LEU A 115 7.41 -11.01 -19.38
C LEU A 115 8.61 -10.16 -19.83
N GLN A 116 9.43 -9.71 -18.87
CA GLN A 116 10.60 -8.86 -19.14
C GLN A 116 11.80 -9.65 -19.68
N ASN A 117 12.06 -10.85 -19.15
CA ASN A 117 13.28 -11.64 -19.45
C ASN A 117 13.01 -12.87 -20.33
N GLY A 118 11.74 -13.13 -20.66
CA GLY A 118 11.30 -14.35 -21.32
C GLY A 118 11.18 -15.55 -20.35
N PRO A 119 10.59 -16.67 -20.81
CA PRO A 119 10.35 -17.85 -19.97
C PRO A 119 11.67 -18.57 -19.62
N VAL A 120 12.18 -18.31 -18.41
CA VAL A 120 13.43 -18.90 -17.89
C VAL A 120 13.22 -20.37 -17.49
N LYS A 121 13.33 -21.28 -18.46
CA LYS A 121 13.25 -22.73 -18.24
C LYS A 121 14.47 -23.26 -17.47
N ASN A 122 14.40 -23.27 -16.15
CA ASN A 122 15.48 -23.80 -15.32
C ASN A 122 15.45 -25.34 -15.28
N GLY A 123 16.33 -26.00 -16.05
CA GLY A 123 16.31 -27.45 -16.21
C GLY A 123 17.36 -28.01 -17.18
N THR A 124 18.65 -27.80 -16.88
CA THR A 124 19.83 -28.20 -17.68
C THR A 124 20.12 -27.30 -18.90
N VAL A 125 21.32 -26.71 -18.92
CA VAL A 125 21.83 -25.96 -20.08
C VAL A 125 22.60 -26.92 -21.01
N GLU A 126 21.90 -27.54 -21.96
CA GLU A 126 22.57 -28.14 -23.12
C GLU A 126 22.85 -27.07 -24.18
N LYS A 127 24.13 -26.78 -24.40
CA LYS A 127 24.58 -25.81 -25.41
C LYS A 127 24.47 -26.39 -26.82
N LYS A 128 23.33 -26.20 -27.48
CA LYS A 128 23.19 -26.42 -28.94
C LYS A 128 23.07 -25.11 -29.72
N THR A 129 24.22 -24.65 -30.23
CA THR A 129 24.26 -23.87 -31.47
C THR A 129 23.94 -24.77 -32.65
N THR A 130 22.94 -24.41 -33.44
CA THR A 130 22.75 -24.89 -34.82
C THR A 130 22.32 -23.73 -35.69
N GLU A 131 22.89 -23.65 -36.88
CA GLU A 131 22.71 -22.56 -37.84
C GLU A 131 21.50 -22.83 -38.77
N ASN A 132 21.08 -21.78 -39.48
CA ASN A 132 19.97 -21.75 -40.44
C ASN A 132 18.57 -21.79 -39.79
N GLY A 133 17.88 -20.65 -39.82
CA GLY A 133 16.54 -20.51 -39.28
C GLY A 133 15.45 -20.69 -40.33
N THR A 134 14.42 -21.45 -39.97
CA THR A 134 13.10 -21.43 -40.62
C THR A 134 12.05 -21.52 -39.51
N VAL A 135 10.99 -20.72 -39.58
CA VAL A 135 9.82 -20.81 -38.69
C VAL A 135 8.60 -21.18 -39.50
N GLU A 136 8.00 -22.34 -39.20
CA GLU A 136 6.74 -22.77 -39.79
C GLU A 136 5.63 -22.70 -38.74
N ASN A 137 4.77 -21.69 -38.83
CA ASN A 137 3.53 -21.64 -38.07
C ASN A 137 2.54 -22.64 -38.67
N LYS A 138 2.22 -23.71 -37.92
CA LYS A 138 1.14 -24.63 -38.28
C LYS A 138 -0.09 -24.39 -37.40
N ILE A 139 -1.01 -23.58 -37.91
CA ILE A 139 -2.36 -23.46 -37.36
C ILE A 139 -3.08 -24.80 -37.57
N ILE A 140 -3.74 -25.29 -36.53
CA ILE A 140 -4.69 -26.40 -36.62
C ILE A 140 -6.04 -25.84 -36.16
N ASP A 141 -6.90 -25.58 -37.14
CA ASP A 141 -8.32 -25.30 -36.95
C ASP A 141 -9.11 -26.62 -36.77
N ASN A 142 -10.27 -26.54 -36.11
CA ASN A 142 -11.34 -27.53 -36.11
C ASN A 142 -12.58 -26.96 -35.38
N GLY A 143 -13.56 -26.43 -36.13
CA GLY A 143 -14.97 -26.50 -35.72
C GLY A 143 -15.52 -27.95 -35.86
N THR A 144 -16.79 -28.31 -35.67
CA THR A 144 -18.10 -27.63 -35.50
C THR A 144 -19.08 -28.67 -34.86
N ASP A 145 -20.30 -28.45 -34.37
CA ASP A 145 -21.24 -27.33 -34.07
C ASP A 145 -22.34 -27.93 -33.11
N GLU A 146 -23.45 -27.32 -32.63
CA GLU A 146 -24.18 -26.05 -32.86
C GLU A 146 -25.00 -25.65 -31.58
N THR A 147 -25.78 -24.55 -31.66
CA THR A 147 -27.02 -24.17 -30.91
C THR A 147 -27.46 -24.83 -29.58
N ASP A 148 -27.89 -24.01 -28.61
CA ASP A 148 -29.34 -23.73 -28.37
C ASP A 148 -29.54 -22.36 -27.67
N THR A 149 -30.78 -21.96 -27.36
CA THR A 149 -31.23 -20.56 -27.28
C THR A 149 -32.09 -20.18 -26.07
N LEU A 150 -31.98 -18.89 -25.68
CA LEU A 150 -32.92 -18.06 -24.89
C LEU A 150 -33.25 -18.44 -23.42
N ASP A 151 -33.12 -17.45 -22.52
CA ASP A 151 -34.29 -16.81 -21.88
C ASP A 151 -33.93 -15.40 -21.32
N GLU A 152 -34.92 -14.51 -21.15
CA GLU A 152 -34.79 -13.23 -20.46
C GLU A 152 -35.52 -13.27 -19.10
N ASN A 153 -34.89 -12.81 -18.01
CA ASN A 153 -35.69 -12.23 -16.93
C ASN A 153 -34.95 -11.13 -16.13
N ARG A 154 -35.73 -10.20 -15.57
CA ARG A 154 -35.27 -9.00 -14.86
C ARG A 154 -35.68 -9.03 -13.38
N THR A 155 -34.81 -8.53 -12.51
CA THR A 155 -35.08 -7.61 -11.36
C THR A 155 -33.68 -7.28 -10.77
N ALA A 156 -33.34 -6.02 -10.44
CA ALA A 156 -33.76 -5.25 -9.26
C ALA A 156 -33.46 -5.99 -7.93
N ASP A 157 -32.84 -5.40 -6.90
CA ASP A 157 -32.59 -3.96 -6.64
C ASP A 157 -31.33 -3.78 -5.76
N ALA A 158 -30.69 -2.60 -5.78
CA ALA A 158 -29.63 -2.16 -4.88
C ALA A 158 -29.27 -0.67 -5.12
N GLU A 159 -29.84 0.19 -4.29
CA GLU A 159 -29.75 1.65 -4.22
C GLU A 159 -28.34 2.25 -4.38
N VAL A 160 -28.25 3.41 -5.04
CA VAL A 160 -27.07 4.29 -5.07
C VAL A 160 -27.34 5.49 -4.15
N GLU A 161 -26.56 5.63 -3.08
CA GLU A 161 -26.50 6.87 -2.29
C GLU A 161 -25.26 7.68 -2.67
N ASP A 162 -25.49 8.90 -3.17
CA ASP A 162 -24.49 9.90 -3.54
C ASP A 162 -24.46 10.98 -2.44
N GLU A 163 -23.43 10.94 -1.59
CA GLU A 163 -23.21 11.90 -0.49
C GLU A 163 -21.94 12.73 -0.74
N ASN A 164 -22.12 13.85 -1.44
CA ASN A 164 -21.11 14.88 -1.64
C ASN A 164 -20.68 15.54 -0.30
N HIS A 165 -19.55 15.12 0.27
CA HIS A 165 -18.99 15.69 1.51
C HIS A 165 -17.50 16.08 1.43
N GLU A 166 -17.07 16.67 0.30
CA GLU A 166 -15.67 17.06 0.08
C GLU A 166 -15.24 18.35 0.84
N ALA A 167 -16.19 19.19 1.28
CA ALA A 167 -15.91 20.52 1.81
C ALA A 167 -15.45 20.57 3.28
N ASP A 168 -15.90 19.65 4.15
CA ASP A 168 -15.65 19.73 5.60
C ASP A 168 -14.28 19.16 6.00
N LYS A 169 -13.78 18.18 5.24
CA LYS A 169 -12.53 17.44 5.52
C LYS A 169 -11.29 18.36 5.58
N LEU A 170 -11.31 19.47 4.85
CA LEU A 170 -10.24 20.49 4.82
C LEU A 170 -10.21 21.40 6.06
N LYS A 171 -11.32 21.54 6.79
CA LYS A 171 -11.38 22.37 8.00
C LYS A 171 -10.81 21.63 9.21
N ALA A 172 -11.19 20.36 9.38
CA ALA A 172 -10.73 19.53 10.49
C ALA A 172 -9.20 19.38 10.51
N THR A 173 -8.54 19.20 9.35
CA THR A 173 -7.08 19.06 9.28
C THR A 173 -6.35 20.37 9.58
N ALA A 174 -6.88 21.52 9.14
CA ALA A 174 -6.29 22.83 9.45
C ALA A 174 -6.42 23.19 10.94
N GLU A 175 -7.52 22.78 11.58
CA GLU A 175 -7.78 23.03 13.00
C GLU A 175 -7.00 22.08 13.93
N GLU A 176 -6.63 20.88 13.46
CA GLU A 176 -5.73 19.93 14.16
C GLU A 176 -4.25 20.38 14.08
N VAL A 177 -3.75 20.81 12.91
CA VAL A 177 -2.38 21.36 12.76
C VAL A 177 -2.18 22.61 13.62
N ALA A 178 -3.15 23.53 13.63
CA ALA A 178 -3.07 24.76 14.41
C ALA A 178 -3.13 24.55 15.94
N GLN A 179 -3.56 23.37 16.42
CA GLN A 179 -3.53 23.03 17.84
C GLN A 179 -2.20 22.38 18.25
N GLU A 180 -1.60 21.51 17.42
CA GLU A 180 -0.25 21.00 17.69
C GLU A 180 0.82 22.11 17.65
N GLU A 181 0.73 23.06 16.71
CA GLU A 181 1.65 24.21 16.64
C GLU A 181 1.54 25.17 17.86
N ASP A 182 0.36 25.27 18.48
CA ASP A 182 0.12 26.12 19.66
C ASP A 182 0.53 25.44 20.99
N GLU A 183 0.60 24.11 21.07
CA GLU A 183 1.27 23.43 22.20
C GLU A 183 2.81 23.50 22.07
N GLU A 184 3.35 23.29 20.87
CA GLU A 184 4.80 23.32 20.60
C GLU A 184 5.40 24.71 20.90
N ALA A 185 4.68 25.78 20.59
CA ALA A 185 5.05 27.16 20.96
C ALA A 185 4.98 27.46 22.47
N LYS A 186 4.39 26.59 23.30
CA LYS A 186 4.39 26.71 24.78
C LYS A 186 5.42 25.81 25.44
N GLU A 187 5.74 24.65 24.88
CA GLU A 187 6.83 23.80 25.38
C GLU A 187 8.20 24.52 25.26
N GLU A 188 8.41 25.40 24.27
CA GLU A 188 9.64 26.20 24.14
C GLU A 188 9.69 27.53 24.97
N GLU A 189 8.60 27.97 25.62
CA GLU A 189 8.61 29.19 26.46
C GLU A 189 8.88 28.93 27.97
N ASP A 190 8.93 27.66 28.41
CA ASP A 190 9.04 27.26 29.82
C ASP A 190 10.40 26.56 30.19
N GLU A 191 11.42 26.59 29.31
CA GLU A 191 12.81 26.07 29.56
C GLU A 191 13.89 27.16 29.70
#